data_AF-A0A151TEC1-F1
#
_entry.id   AF-A0A151TEC1-F1
#
_cell.length_a   1.000
_cell.length_b   1.000
_cell.length_c   1.000
_cell.angle_alpha   90.00
_cell.angle_beta   90.00
_cell.angle_gamma   90.00
#
_symmetry.space_group_name_H-M   'P 1'
#
loop_
_entity.id
_entity.type
_entity.pdbx_description
1 polymer ?
#
loop_
_entity_poly.entity_id
_entity_poly.type
_entity_poly.pdbx_seq_one_letter_code
_entity_poly.pdbx_strand_id
1 'polypeptide(L)'
;MASSSPSNTTTTSNPETVPTDPSLNPSSPFFIHPSESPTSVVVPPALTGPNFHSWSRSFRMAMISKNKMAFLTGTVPVPTATDPSFPSWERYNTLIMSWLLNSLSPSIAQSVIYFDRAIDIWTDLKERFS
;
A
#
# COMPACT_ATOMS: atom_id res chain seq x y z
N MET A 1 63.63 -2.69 30.46
CA MET A 1 62.43 -3.54 30.26
C MET A 1 61.38 -2.65 29.60
N ALA A 2 61.22 -2.76 28.29
CA ALA A 2 60.19 -2.05 27.52
C ALA A 2 59.16 -3.11 27.08
N SER A 3 57.90 -2.92 27.47
CA SER A 3 56.81 -3.83 27.11
C SER A 3 56.25 -3.44 25.74
N SER A 4 56.37 -4.34 24.78
CA SER A 4 55.75 -4.23 23.46
C SER A 4 54.29 -4.71 23.55
N SER A 5 53.33 -3.89 23.13
CA SER A 5 51.94 -4.29 22.92
C SER A 5 51.76 -4.97 21.55
N PRO A 6 50.84 -5.94 21.40
CA PRO A 6 50.55 -6.56 20.11
C PRO A 6 49.61 -5.67 19.27
N SER A 7 49.90 -5.54 17.99
CA SER A 7 49.02 -4.95 16.99
C SER A 7 47.92 -5.95 16.62
N ASN A 8 46.68 -5.68 17.03
CA ASN A 8 45.52 -6.36 16.46
C ASN A 8 45.11 -5.66 15.17
N THR A 9 45.23 -6.40 14.06
CA THR A 9 44.70 -6.02 12.74
C THR A 9 43.18 -6.17 12.79
N THR A 10 42.45 -5.06 12.92
CA THR A 10 40.99 -5.08 12.77
C THR A 10 40.65 -5.05 11.28
N THR A 11 40.23 -6.20 10.77
CA THR A 11 39.55 -6.37 9.48
C THR A 11 38.39 -5.39 9.37
N THR A 12 38.46 -4.50 8.38
CA THR A 12 37.34 -3.66 7.95
C THR A 12 36.23 -4.55 7.37
N SER A 13 35.21 -4.87 8.17
CA SER A 13 33.95 -5.41 7.66
C SER A 13 33.05 -4.25 7.22
N ASN A 14 32.77 -4.19 5.93
CA ASN A 14 31.72 -3.39 5.31
C ASN A 14 30.39 -3.58 6.08
N PRO A 15 29.55 -2.54 6.30
CA PRO A 15 28.22 -2.79 6.84
C PRO A 15 27.36 -3.40 5.73
N GLU A 16 27.04 -4.68 5.85
CA GLU A 16 25.91 -5.27 5.10
C GLU A 16 24.65 -4.46 5.42
N THR A 17 24.11 -3.77 4.41
CA THR A 17 22.79 -3.17 4.48
C THR A 17 21.77 -4.30 4.64
N VAL A 18 21.34 -4.53 5.88
CA VAL A 18 20.18 -5.38 6.20
C VAL A 18 19.02 -4.92 5.31
N PRO A 19 18.35 -5.83 4.56
CA PRO A 19 17.16 -5.47 3.80
C PRO A 19 16.11 -4.94 4.80
N THR A 20 15.97 -3.62 4.85
CA THR A 20 14.99 -2.97 5.71
C THR A 20 13.66 -3.09 5.00
N ASP A 21 12.65 -3.70 5.65
CA ASP A 21 11.30 -3.86 5.09
C ASP A 21 10.82 -2.49 4.55
N PRO A 22 10.57 -2.36 3.23
CA PRO A 22 10.11 -1.11 2.63
C PRO A 22 8.86 -0.54 3.28
N SER A 23 8.08 -1.36 3.99
CA SER A 23 6.90 -0.92 4.74
C SER A 23 7.17 -0.13 6.01
N LEU A 24 8.38 -0.20 6.53
CA LEU A 24 8.80 0.51 7.73
C LEU A 24 9.58 1.79 7.42
N ASN A 25 9.94 2.03 6.16
CA ASN A 25 10.71 3.20 5.75
C ASN A 25 9.78 4.34 5.30
N PRO A 26 9.70 5.50 6.00
CA PRO A 26 8.83 6.62 5.62
C PRO A 26 9.08 7.21 4.23
N SER A 27 10.27 6.99 3.67
CA SER A 27 10.64 7.45 2.32
C SER A 27 10.25 6.46 1.22
N SER A 28 9.81 5.26 1.59
CA SER A 28 9.38 4.23 0.65
C SER A 28 8.00 4.55 0.08
N PRO A 29 7.75 4.31 -1.22
CA PRO A 29 6.40 4.36 -1.78
C PRO A 29 5.47 3.32 -1.15
N PHE A 30 6.05 2.35 -0.45
CA PHE A 30 5.37 1.29 0.28
C PHE A 30 5.34 1.56 1.78
N PHE A 31 5.31 2.80 2.30
CA PHE A 31 5.27 3.06 3.75
C PHE A 31 3.88 3.04 4.40
N ILE A 32 3.71 2.23 5.48
CA ILE A 32 2.43 1.95 6.15
C ILE A 32 2.60 2.66 7.48
N HIS A 33 1.79 3.68 7.70
CA HIS A 33 1.84 4.35 8.98
C HIS A 33 1.21 3.40 10.02
N PRO A 34 1.74 3.29 11.25
CA PRO A 34 1.18 2.38 12.27
C PRO A 34 -0.30 2.61 12.62
N SER A 35 -0.85 3.78 12.28
CA SER A 35 -2.29 4.07 12.43
C SER A 35 -3.16 3.63 11.25
N GLU A 36 -2.55 3.14 10.17
CA GLU A 36 -3.26 2.58 9.03
C GLU A 36 -3.69 1.15 9.33
N SER A 37 -4.99 0.93 9.26
CA SER A 37 -5.66 -0.35 9.41
C SER A 37 -6.77 -0.48 8.34
N PRO A 38 -7.32 -1.67 8.11
CA PRO A 38 -8.46 -1.87 7.19
C PRO A 38 -9.68 -0.97 7.44
N THR A 39 -9.80 -0.39 8.64
CA THR A 39 -10.90 0.51 9.03
C THR A 39 -10.49 1.97 9.14
N SER A 40 -9.21 2.30 8.91
CA SER A 40 -8.66 3.64 9.08
C SER A 40 -9.05 4.66 8.00
N VAL A 41 -9.83 4.23 7.00
CA VAL A 41 -10.43 5.07 5.97
C VAL A 41 -11.92 4.75 5.94
N VAL A 42 -12.73 5.80 6.07
CA VAL A 42 -14.20 5.70 6.03
C VAL A 42 -14.70 6.71 5.01
N VAL A 43 -15.49 6.25 4.05
CA VAL A 43 -16.01 7.07 2.94
C VAL A 43 -17.53 6.93 2.89
N PRO A 44 -18.27 7.70 3.72
CA PRO A 44 -19.72 7.73 3.68
C PRO A 44 -20.24 8.79 2.68
N PRO A 45 -21.43 8.59 2.07
CA PRO A 45 -22.20 7.35 2.06
C PRO A 45 -21.51 6.27 1.22
N ALA A 46 -21.79 5.00 1.52
CA ALA A 46 -21.30 3.87 0.73
C ALA A 46 -21.75 3.99 -0.74
N LEU A 47 -20.96 3.44 -1.66
CA LEU A 47 -21.33 3.41 -3.08
C LEU A 47 -22.58 2.57 -3.30
N THR A 48 -23.61 3.15 -3.91
CA THR A 48 -24.87 2.49 -4.29
C THR A 48 -25.07 2.42 -5.81
N GLY A 49 -24.17 3.03 -6.59
CA GLY A 49 -24.28 3.19 -8.04
C GLY A 49 -24.60 4.64 -8.40
N PRO A 50 -25.83 5.15 -8.16
CA PRO A 50 -26.22 6.51 -8.53
C PRO A 50 -25.36 7.62 -7.91
N ASN A 51 -24.71 7.36 -6.78
CA ASN A 51 -23.83 8.31 -6.09
C ASN A 51 -22.35 8.17 -6.50
N PHE A 52 -22.02 7.48 -7.60
CA PHE A 52 -20.63 7.23 -7.99
C PHE A 52 -19.77 8.48 -8.10
N HIS A 53 -20.29 9.57 -8.68
CA HIS A 53 -19.48 10.78 -8.88
C HIS A 53 -19.06 11.44 -7.56
N SER A 54 -19.95 11.47 -6.57
CA SER A 54 -19.62 12.00 -5.24
C SER A 54 -18.77 11.03 -4.43
N TRP A 55 -19.10 9.74 -4.45
CA TRP A 55 -18.32 8.70 -3.78
C TRP A 55 -16.87 8.63 -4.31
N SER A 56 -16.69 8.63 -5.63
CA SER A 56 -15.36 8.54 -6.25
C SER A 56 -14.50 9.76 -5.93
N ARG A 57 -15.10 10.96 -5.84
CA ARG A 57 -14.42 12.17 -5.37
C ARG A 57 -13.97 12.04 -3.91
N SER A 58 -14.87 11.60 -3.02
CA SER A 58 -14.55 11.40 -1.60
C SER A 58 -13.48 10.33 -1.39
N PHE A 59 -13.56 9.20 -2.11
CA PHE A 59 -12.58 8.12 -2.03
C PHE A 59 -11.20 8.60 -2.49
N ARG A 60 -11.12 9.33 -3.61
CA ARG A 60 -9.87 9.96 -4.08
C ARG A 60 -9.26 10.89 -3.04
N MET A 61 -10.07 11.73 -2.39
CA MET A 61 -9.57 12.64 -1.35
C MET A 61 -8.96 11.88 -0.17
N ALA A 62 -9.60 10.79 0.29
CA ALA A 62 -9.07 9.95 1.35
C ALA A 62 -7.75 9.26 0.97
N MET A 63 -7.62 8.85 -0.29
CA MET A 63 -6.40 8.21 -0.79
C MET A 63 -5.24 9.19 -0.97
N ILE A 64 -5.54 10.42 -1.39
CA ILE A 64 -4.55 11.50 -1.49
C ILE A 64 -4.02 11.87 -0.10
N SER A 65 -4.88 11.97 0.92
CA SER A 65 -4.44 12.31 2.29
C SER A 65 -3.53 11.25 2.92
N LYS A 66 -3.61 10.00 2.46
CA LYS A 66 -2.77 8.86 2.88
C LYS A 66 -1.54 8.64 1.99
N ASN A 67 -1.36 9.46 0.94
CA ASN A 67 -0.33 9.30 -0.10
C ASN A 67 -0.44 7.95 -0.86
N LYS A 68 -1.66 7.43 -1.05
CA LYS A 68 -1.90 6.09 -1.65
C LYS A 68 -2.54 6.14 -3.04
N MET A 69 -2.72 7.32 -3.62
CA MET A 69 -3.39 7.48 -4.92
C MET A 69 -2.69 6.71 -6.06
N ALA A 70 -1.37 6.58 -6.00
CA ALA A 70 -0.55 5.96 -7.05
C ALA A 70 -0.88 4.47 -7.29
N PHE A 71 -1.45 3.77 -6.31
CA PHE A 71 -1.91 2.40 -6.44
C PHE A 71 -3.24 2.27 -7.22
N LEU A 72 -4.11 3.27 -7.13
CA LEU A 72 -5.37 3.29 -7.89
C LEU A 72 -5.21 3.76 -9.33
N THR A 73 -4.12 4.47 -9.63
CA THR A 73 -3.80 4.95 -10.97
C THR A 73 -2.86 4.02 -11.73
N GLY A 74 -2.34 2.96 -11.09
CA GLY A 74 -1.34 2.07 -11.68
C GLY A 74 0.02 2.72 -11.88
N THR A 75 0.27 3.85 -11.24
CA THR A 75 1.57 4.53 -11.30
C THR A 75 2.65 3.73 -10.56
N VAL A 76 2.25 2.97 -9.53
CA VAL A 76 3.09 1.96 -8.91
C VAL A 76 2.87 0.63 -9.64
N PRO A 77 3.84 0.16 -10.45
CA PRO A 77 3.70 -1.12 -11.13
C PRO A 77 3.73 -2.27 -10.14
N VAL A 78 3.15 -3.40 -10.53
CA VAL A 78 3.24 -4.65 -9.75
C VAL A 78 4.68 -5.15 -9.81
N PRO A 79 5.40 -5.29 -8.68
CA PRO A 79 6.73 -5.87 -8.66
C PRO A 79 6.69 -7.33 -9.09
N THR A 80 7.80 -7.85 -9.61
CA THR A 80 7.92 -9.30 -9.85
C THR A 80 7.86 -10.05 -8.52
N ALA A 81 7.37 -11.30 -8.50
CA ALA A 81 7.29 -12.09 -7.26
C ALA A 81 8.66 -12.33 -6.59
N THR A 82 9.77 -12.21 -7.34
CA THR A 82 11.14 -12.30 -6.83
C THR A 82 11.68 -10.97 -6.27
N ASP A 83 10.94 -9.87 -6.42
CA ASP A 83 11.34 -8.56 -5.95
C ASP A 83 11.16 -8.48 -4.42
N PRO A 84 12.19 -8.06 -3.66
CA PRO A 84 12.08 -7.89 -2.20
C PRO A 84 10.96 -6.92 -1.75
N SER A 85 10.50 -6.03 -2.63
CA SER A 85 9.41 -5.09 -2.37
C SER A 85 8.01 -5.70 -2.59
N PHE A 86 7.91 -6.89 -3.21
CA PHE A 86 6.63 -7.54 -3.49
C PHE A 86 5.77 -7.76 -2.25
N PRO A 87 6.30 -8.27 -1.11
CA PRO A 87 5.49 -8.42 0.11
C PRO A 87 4.96 -7.07 0.65
N SER A 88 5.76 -6.01 0.57
CA SER A 88 5.31 -4.68 0.98
C SER A 88 4.23 -4.15 0.04
N TRP A 89 4.39 -4.32 -1.27
CA TRP A 89 3.39 -3.97 -2.27
C TRP A 89 2.07 -4.73 -2.05
N GLU A 90 2.12 -6.03 -1.79
CA GLU A 90 0.95 -6.88 -1.55
C GLU A 90 0.17 -6.42 -0.32
N ARG A 91 0.87 -6.03 0.76
CA ARG A 91 0.25 -5.46 1.96
C ARG A 91 -0.49 -4.15 1.65
N TYR A 92 0.06 -3.24 0.81
CA TYR A 92 -0.68 -2.04 0.38
C TYR A 92 -1.91 -2.39 -0.41
N ASN A 93 -1.73 -3.22 -1.42
CA ASN A 93 -2.80 -3.57 -2.33
C ASN A 93 -3.98 -4.12 -1.52
N THR A 94 -3.72 -5.04 -0.59
CA THR A 94 -4.71 -5.61 0.33
C THR A 94 -5.36 -4.55 1.24
N LEU A 95 -4.58 -3.61 1.76
CA LEU A 95 -5.08 -2.54 2.61
C LEU A 95 -6.04 -1.61 1.84
N ILE A 96 -5.68 -1.24 0.61
CA ILE A 96 -6.49 -0.39 -0.25
C ILE A 96 -7.76 -1.13 -0.70
N MET A 97 -7.65 -2.41 -1.03
CA MET A 97 -8.82 -3.26 -1.31
C MET A 97 -9.77 -3.28 -0.11
N SER A 98 -9.25 -3.38 1.11
CA SER A 98 -10.09 -3.34 2.31
C SER A 98 -10.85 -2.02 2.43
N TRP A 99 -10.20 -0.88 2.18
CA TRP A 99 -10.86 0.43 2.19
C TRP A 99 -11.89 0.57 1.07
N LEU A 100 -11.61 0.05 -0.12
CA LEU A 100 -12.56 -0.02 -1.22
C LEU A 100 -13.78 -0.80 -0.75
N LEU A 101 -13.64 -2.08 -0.40
CA LEU A 101 -14.74 -2.96 -0.01
C LEU A 101 -15.59 -2.37 1.13
N ASN A 102 -14.96 -1.78 2.14
CA ASN A 102 -15.65 -1.15 3.28
C ASN A 102 -16.43 0.12 2.90
N SER A 103 -16.15 0.71 1.74
CA SER A 103 -16.84 1.90 1.23
C SER A 103 -17.93 1.60 0.20
N LEU A 104 -18.19 0.31 -0.08
CA LEU A 104 -19.21 -0.13 -1.02
C LEU A 104 -20.46 -0.61 -0.29
N SER A 105 -21.61 -0.49 -0.94
CA SER A 105 -22.79 -1.24 -0.51
C SER A 105 -22.51 -2.76 -0.57
N PRO A 106 -23.18 -3.58 0.27
CA PRO A 106 -22.89 -5.01 0.33
C PRO A 106 -23.01 -5.73 -1.02
N SER A 107 -23.99 -5.39 -1.85
CA SER A 107 -24.18 -6.00 -3.17
C SER A 107 -23.04 -5.69 -4.13
N ILE A 108 -22.54 -4.45 -4.13
CA ILE A 108 -21.40 -4.05 -4.97
C ILE A 108 -20.12 -4.69 -4.44
N ALA A 109 -19.91 -4.71 -3.12
CA ALA A 109 -18.75 -5.35 -2.50
C ALA A 109 -18.64 -6.83 -2.89
N GLN A 110 -19.76 -7.57 -2.83
CA GLN A 110 -19.79 -8.98 -3.24
C GLN A 110 -19.43 -9.18 -4.72
N SER A 111 -19.77 -8.22 -5.59
CA SER A 111 -19.44 -8.32 -7.02
C SER A 111 -17.95 -8.14 -7.34
N VAL A 112 -17.16 -7.57 -6.42
CA VAL A 112 -15.74 -7.23 -6.64
C VAL A 112 -14.76 -7.90 -5.68
N ILE A 113 -15.24 -8.71 -4.75
CA ILE A 113 -14.39 -9.30 -3.70
C ILE A 113 -13.32 -10.26 -4.25
N TYR A 114 -13.53 -10.81 -5.45
CA TYR A 114 -12.61 -11.76 -6.09
C TYR A 114 -11.53 -11.11 -6.98
N PHE A 115 -11.49 -9.79 -7.05
CA PHE A 115 -10.36 -9.12 -7.71
C PHE A 115 -9.13 -9.15 -6.81
N ASP A 116 -7.96 -9.43 -7.38
CA ASP A 116 -6.71 -9.48 -6.62
C ASP A 116 -6.04 -8.10 -6.50
N ARG A 117 -6.47 -7.09 -7.26
CA ARG A 117 -5.83 -5.77 -7.28
C ARG A 117 -6.83 -4.63 -7.06
N ALA A 118 -6.43 -3.69 -6.22
CA ALA A 118 -7.21 -2.48 -5.94
C ALA A 118 -7.50 -1.65 -7.21
N ILE A 119 -6.55 -1.59 -8.13
CA ILE A 119 -6.73 -0.89 -9.42
C ILE A 119 -7.84 -1.52 -10.27
N ASP A 120 -7.98 -2.84 -10.24
CA ASP A 120 -8.99 -3.53 -11.04
C ASP A 120 -10.38 -3.25 -10.48
N ILE A 121 -10.54 -3.35 -9.15
CA ILE A 121 -11.79 -2.94 -8.47
C ILE A 121 -12.13 -1.49 -8.81
N TRP A 122 -11.17 -0.58 -8.70
CA TRP A 122 -11.39 0.84 -8.96
C TRP A 122 -11.80 1.11 -10.41
N THR A 123 -11.15 0.45 -11.37
CA THR A 123 -11.42 0.59 -12.80
C THR A 123 -12.80 0.03 -13.14
N ASP A 124 -13.11 -1.16 -12.65
CA ASP A 124 -14.39 -1.83 -12.86
C ASP A 124 -15.56 -1.04 -12.25
N LEU A 125 -15.40 -0.46 -11.05
CA LEU A 125 -16.40 0.44 -10.47
C LEU A 125 -16.60 1.70 -11.32
N LYS A 126 -15.53 2.25 -11.88
CA LYS A 126 -15.61 3.41 -12.76
C LYS A 126 -16.36 3.06 -14.04
N GLU A 127 -15.99 1.98 -14.72
CA GLU A 127 -16.66 1.55 -15.95
C GLU A 127 -18.15 1.25 -15.76
N ARG A 128 -18.53 0.70 -14.61
CA ARG A 128 -19.93 0.33 -14.34
C ARG A 128 -20.84 1.49 -13.96
N PHE A 129 -20.31 2.55 -13.35
CA PHE A 129 -21.15 3.60 -12.72
C PHE A 129 -20.80 5.05 -13.11
N SER A 130 -19.82 5.27 -14.00
CA SER A 130 -19.46 6.62 -14.47
C SER A 130 -20.39 7.19 -15.54
#